data_AF-A0A9E4ZWS1-F1
#
_entry.id   AF-A0A9E4ZWS1-F1
#
_cell.length_a   1.000
_cell.length_b   1.000
_cell.length_c   1.000
_cell.angle_alpha   90.00
_cell.angle_beta   90.00
_cell.angle_gamma   90.00
#
_symmetry.space_group_name_H-M   'P 1'
#
loop_
_entity.id
_entity.type
_entity.pdbx_description
1 polymer ?
#
loop_
_entity_poly.entity_id
_entity_poly.type
_entity_poly.pdbx_seq_one_letter_code
_entity_poly.pdbx_strand_id
1 'polypeptide(L)'
;MLRFDEKVLAVADAGELAEFIEEASALNHEYVKACGDCGGEKVCLYLHLKAMDEEVFVELAGFSIEAPHDRILDDRILGILRYASTIVSRSGLVEFYVNGVLSIGVHRLVCKSRVKVSEAWFLEYEEFLAMAG
;
A
#
# COMPACT_ATOMS: atom_id res chain seq x y z
N MET A 1 6.53 -18.14 10.21
CA MET A 1 5.29 -18.37 9.44
C MET A 1 4.61 -17.03 9.17
N LEU A 2 4.03 -16.80 7.98
CA LEU A 2 3.34 -15.55 7.68
C LEU A 2 1.86 -15.61 8.07
N ARG A 3 1.37 -14.52 8.67
CA ARG A 3 -0.04 -14.33 8.99
C ARG A 3 -0.50 -12.96 8.50
N PHE A 4 -1.57 -12.92 7.71
CA PHE A 4 -2.07 -11.68 7.10
C PHE A 4 -3.34 -11.18 7.81
N ASP A 5 -3.41 -9.87 8.05
CA ASP A 5 -4.65 -9.18 8.41
C ASP A 5 -5.70 -9.40 7.29
N GLU A 6 -6.97 -9.60 7.68
CA GLU A 6 -8.11 -9.70 6.76
C GLU A 6 -8.20 -8.51 5.81
N LYS A 7 -7.78 -7.32 6.25
CA LYS A 7 -7.68 -6.13 5.40
C LYS A 7 -6.71 -6.33 4.24
N VAL A 8 -5.55 -6.93 4.49
CA VAL A 8 -4.56 -7.22 3.44
C VAL A 8 -5.16 -8.23 2.46
N LEU A 9 -5.79 -9.30 2.97
CA LEU A 9 -6.45 -10.32 2.15
C LEU A 9 -7.67 -9.80 1.36
N ALA A 10 -8.25 -8.68 1.78
CA ALA A 10 -9.32 -8.01 1.05
C ALA A 10 -8.81 -7.20 -0.14
N VAL A 11 -7.54 -6.75 -0.11
CA VAL A 11 -6.97 -5.84 -1.11
C VAL A 11 -5.93 -6.50 -2.02
N ALA A 12 -5.27 -7.58 -1.58
CA ALA A 12 -4.24 -8.28 -2.34
C ALA A 12 -4.30 -9.79 -2.12
N ASP A 13 -3.65 -10.54 -3.00
CA ASP A 13 -3.45 -11.97 -2.83
C ASP A 13 -2.21 -12.24 -1.96
N ALA A 14 -2.34 -13.13 -0.97
CA ALA A 14 -1.24 -13.46 -0.07
C ALA A 14 -0.06 -14.13 -0.80
N GLY A 15 -0.33 -14.91 -1.85
CA GLY A 15 0.71 -15.57 -2.64
C GLY A 15 1.58 -14.59 -3.41
N GLU A 16 1.01 -13.47 -3.87
CA GLU A 16 1.77 -12.40 -4.55
C GLU A 16 2.66 -11.60 -3.59
N LEU A 17 2.36 -11.63 -2.29
CA LEU A 17 3.11 -10.89 -1.26
C LEU A 17 4.13 -11.75 -0.51
N ALA A 18 3.93 -13.07 -0.48
CA ALA A 18 4.64 -13.96 0.43
C ALA A 18 6.16 -13.88 0.28
N GLU A 19 6.68 -13.99 -0.95
CA GLU A 19 8.13 -13.98 -1.21
C GLU A 19 8.80 -12.69 -0.72
N PHE A 20 8.21 -11.53 -1.05
CA PHE A 20 8.75 -10.23 -0.64
C PHE A 20 8.71 -10.03 0.88
N ILE A 21 7.67 -10.54 1.55
CA ILE A 21 7.54 -10.42 3.00
C ILE A 21 8.51 -11.36 3.73
N GLU A 22 8.72 -12.57 3.22
CA GLU A 22 9.72 -13.49 3.74
C GLU A 22 11.13 -12.90 3.63
N GLU A 23 11.46 -12.29 2.49
CA GLU A 23 12.73 -11.60 2.30
C GLU A 23 12.88 -10.39 3.23
N ALA A 24 11.88 -9.50 3.29
CA ALA A 24 11.89 -8.34 4.17
C ALA A 24 12.07 -8.74 5.64
N SER A 25 11.35 -9.78 6.08
CA SER A 25 11.47 -10.30 7.44
C SER A 25 12.84 -10.90 7.72
N ALA A 26 13.46 -11.61 6.77
CA ALA A 26 14.79 -12.17 6.93
C ALA A 26 15.87 -11.08 7.09
N LEU A 27 15.63 -9.91 6.50
CA LEU A 27 16.48 -8.73 6.57
C LEU A 27 16.14 -7.79 7.74
N ASN A 28 15.15 -8.13 8.58
CA ASN A 28 14.63 -7.30 9.67
C ASN A 28 14.05 -5.95 9.23
N HIS A 29 13.44 -5.88 8.04
CA HIS A 29 12.64 -4.72 7.66
C HIS A 29 11.23 -4.82 8.26
N GLU A 30 10.75 -3.72 8.82
CA GLU A 30 9.42 -3.63 9.45
C GLU A 30 8.35 -3.14 8.47
N TYR A 31 8.73 -2.53 7.35
CA TYR A 31 7.79 -1.92 6.42
C TYR A 31 8.07 -2.31 4.98
N VAL A 32 7.00 -2.61 4.24
CA VAL A 32 7.04 -2.95 2.81
C VAL A 32 6.03 -2.09 2.06
N LYS A 33 6.44 -1.52 0.94
CA LYS A 33 5.55 -0.91 -0.05
C LYS A 33 5.38 -1.89 -1.21
N ALA A 34 4.17 -2.37 -1.43
CA ALA A 34 3.84 -3.26 -2.54
C ALA A 34 2.89 -2.56 -3.51
N CYS A 35 3.29 -2.34 -4.75
CA CYS A 35 2.51 -1.65 -5.76
C CYS A 35 2.07 -2.56 -6.90
N GLY A 36 0.97 -2.16 -7.53
CA GLY A 36 0.41 -2.87 -8.67
C GLY A 36 -0.75 -2.12 -9.29
N ASP A 37 -1.32 -2.71 -10.33
CA ASP A 37 -2.45 -2.12 -11.04
C ASP A 37 -3.78 -2.58 -10.43
N CYS A 38 -4.71 -1.64 -10.27
CA CYS A 38 -6.12 -1.94 -10.04
C CYS A 38 -6.98 -0.89 -10.77
N GLY A 39 -8.05 -1.30 -11.46
CA GLY A 39 -9.05 -0.34 -11.95
C GLY A 39 -8.52 0.81 -12.83
N GLY A 40 -7.40 0.59 -13.53
CA GLY A 40 -6.68 1.58 -14.34
C GLY A 40 -5.75 2.52 -13.56
N GLU A 41 -5.55 2.26 -12.27
CA GLU A 41 -4.73 3.05 -11.35
C GLU A 41 -3.55 2.24 -10.85
N LYS A 42 -2.39 2.89 -10.74
CA LYS A 42 -1.27 2.35 -9.97
C LYS A 42 -1.52 2.61 -8.49
N VAL A 43 -1.56 1.52 -7.72
CA VAL A 43 -1.93 1.49 -6.32
C VAL A 43 -0.80 0.88 -5.51
N CYS A 44 -0.51 1.45 -4.36
CA CYS A 44 0.50 0.94 -3.44
C CYS A 44 -0.09 0.65 -2.07
N LEU A 45 0.23 -0.54 -1.55
CA LEU A 45 -0.09 -0.99 -0.21
C LEU A 45 1.13 -0.76 0.67
N TYR A 46 0.92 -0.13 1.82
CA TYR A 46 1.93 -0.01 2.85
C TYR A 46 1.63 -1.06 3.91
N LEU A 47 2.55 -2.00 4.07
CA LEU A 47 2.43 -3.13 4.97
C LEU A 47 3.39 -2.94 6.14
N HIS A 48 2.91 -3.20 7.34
CA HIS A 48 3.70 -3.25 8.55
C HIS A 48 3.87 -4.71 8.97
N LEU A 49 5.12 -5.14 9.09
CA LEU A 49 5.54 -6.46 9.47
C LEU A 49 5.84 -6.48 10.96
N LYS A 50 4.93 -7.08 11.74
CA LYS A 50 5.11 -7.23 13.19
C LYS A 50 5.68 -8.59 13.48
N ALA A 51 6.91 -8.63 14.00
CA ALA A 51 7.48 -9.85 14.53
C ALA A 51 6.70 -10.27 15.79
N MET A 52 6.17 -11.50 15.76
CA MET A 52 5.60 -12.21 16.90
C MET A 52 6.41 -13.50 17.08
N ASP A 53 6.42 -14.09 18.29
CA ASP A 53 7.31 -15.19 18.70
C ASP A 53 7.82 -16.11 17.57
N GLU A 54 6.93 -16.79 16.83
CA GLU A 54 7.27 -17.67 15.70
C GLU A 54 6.58 -17.26 14.37
N GLU A 55 5.90 -16.12 14.35
CA GLU A 55 5.12 -15.64 13.20
C GLU A 55 5.37 -14.17 12.87
N VAL A 56 5.22 -13.82 11.60
CA VAL A 56 5.24 -12.43 11.13
C VAL A 56 3.81 -12.05 10.80
N PHE A 57 3.26 -11.11 11.56
CA PHE A 57 1.93 -10.57 11.31
C PHE A 57 2.01 -9.38 10.36
N VAL A 58 1.33 -9.50 9.22
CA VAL A 58 1.33 -8.52 8.13
C VAL A 58 0.06 -7.69 8.23
N GLU A 59 0.22 -6.42 8.62
CA GLU A 59 -0.87 -5.46 8.81
C GLU A 59 -0.90 -4.43 7.68
N LEU A 60 -2.11 -4.05 7.23
CA LEU A 60 -2.27 -2.95 6.28
C LEU A 60 -2.12 -1.60 7.02
N ALA A 61 -0.95 -0.98 6.88
CA ALA A 61 -0.66 0.32 7.48
C ALA A 61 -1.30 1.47 6.69
N GLY A 62 -1.38 1.34 5.37
CA GLY A 62 -2.01 2.35 4.53
C GLY A 62 -2.07 1.98 3.06
N PHE A 63 -2.55 2.92 2.28
CA PHE A 63 -2.86 2.75 0.86
C PHE A 63 -2.57 4.04 0.12
N SER A 64 -1.89 4.00 -1.01
CA SER A 64 -1.75 5.17 -1.88
C SER A 64 -2.10 4.87 -3.32
N ILE A 65 -2.39 5.95 -4.04
CA ILE A 65 -2.56 5.95 -5.50
C ILE A 65 -1.48 6.84 -6.07
N GLU A 66 -0.77 6.32 -7.07
CA GLU A 66 0.24 7.07 -7.80
C GLU A 66 -0.37 7.62 -9.09
N ALA A 67 -0.25 8.93 -9.29
CA ALA A 67 -0.69 9.61 -10.51
C ALA A 67 0.46 10.42 -11.12
N PRO A 68 0.71 10.32 -12.42
CA PRO A 68 1.62 11.22 -13.12
C PRO A 68 1.18 12.69 -13.03
N HIS A 69 2.15 13.61 -13.02
CA HIS A 69 1.87 15.06 -12.95
C HIS A 69 1.06 15.59 -14.13
N ASP A 70 1.21 14.99 -15.29
CA ASP A 70 0.53 15.35 -16.53
C ASP A 70 -0.85 14.67 -16.67
N ARG A 71 -1.21 13.80 -15.72
CA ARG A 71 -2.49 13.12 -15.73
C ARG A 71 -3.61 14.07 -15.32
N ILE A 72 -4.60 14.20 -16.19
CA ILE A 72 -5.88 14.83 -15.84
C ILE A 72 -6.60 13.91 -14.84
N LEU A 73 -6.80 14.40 -13.62
CA LEU A 73 -7.52 13.68 -12.57
C LEU A 73 -9.02 13.72 -12.87
N ASP A 74 -9.66 12.55 -12.94
CA ASP A 74 -11.11 12.45 -13.07
C ASP A 74 -11.80 12.65 -11.71
N ASP A 75 -13.14 12.78 -11.73
CA ASP A 75 -13.93 12.97 -10.52
C ASP A 75 -13.78 11.83 -9.50
N ARG A 76 -13.44 10.62 -9.97
CA ARG A 76 -13.17 9.47 -9.11
C ARG A 76 -11.90 9.71 -8.30
N ILE A 77 -10.80 10.08 -8.96
CA ILE A 77 -9.53 10.38 -8.26
C ILE A 77 -9.66 11.60 -7.36
N LEU A 78 -10.32 12.65 -7.82
CA LEU A 78 -10.61 13.84 -7.01
C LEU A 78 -11.45 13.50 -5.76
N GLY A 79 -12.35 12.51 -5.85
CA GLY A 79 -13.10 11.98 -4.72
C GLY A 79 -12.20 11.30 -3.67
N ILE A 80 -11.15 10.61 -4.12
CA ILE A 80 -10.20 9.91 -3.23
C ILE A 80 -9.32 10.90 -2.48
N LEU A 81 -8.92 12.01 -3.10
CA LEU A 81 -8.12 13.07 -2.47
C LEU A 81 -8.71 13.55 -1.14
N ARG A 82 -10.04 13.48 -0.98
CA ARG A 82 -10.73 13.87 0.25
C ARG A 82 -10.42 12.97 1.44
N TYR A 83 -9.96 11.74 1.18
CA TYR A 83 -9.57 10.78 2.20
C TYR A 83 -8.06 10.70 2.37
N ALA A 84 -7.28 11.40 1.53
CA ALA A 84 -5.84 11.41 1.63
C ALA A 84 -5.41 12.18 2.88
N SER A 85 -4.63 11.55 3.74
CA SER A 85 -4.00 12.21 4.88
C SER A 85 -2.71 12.92 4.48
N THR A 86 -2.01 12.38 3.47
CA THR A 86 -0.73 12.90 3.01
C THR A 86 -0.68 12.90 1.49
N ILE A 87 -0.11 13.96 0.90
CA ILE A 87 0.12 14.08 -0.54
C ILE A 87 1.59 14.40 -0.76
N VAL A 88 2.28 13.55 -1.51
CA VAL A 88 3.71 13.68 -1.76
C VAL A 88 3.98 13.68 -3.26
N SER A 89 4.78 14.65 -3.73
CA SER A 89 5.19 14.77 -5.12
C SER A 89 6.67 14.39 -5.25
N ARG A 90 6.98 13.34 -6.02
CA ARG A 90 8.36 12.88 -6.26
C ARG A 90 8.51 12.35 -7.68
N SER A 91 9.61 12.71 -8.33
CA SER A 91 10.01 12.14 -9.64
C SER A 91 8.93 12.17 -10.73
N GLY A 92 8.09 13.21 -10.77
CA GLY A 92 7.02 13.34 -11.76
C GLY A 92 5.73 12.58 -11.42
N LEU A 93 5.66 11.98 -10.24
CA LEU A 93 4.48 11.32 -9.69
C LEU A 93 3.98 12.06 -8.45
N VAL A 94 2.68 12.10 -8.29
CA VAL A 94 2.00 12.46 -7.04
C VAL A 94 1.43 11.20 -6.42
N GLU A 95 1.76 10.97 -5.15
CA GLU A 95 1.23 9.89 -4.34
C GLU A 95 0.21 10.45 -3.35
N PHE A 96 -0.99 9.88 -3.37
CA PHE A 96 -2.08 10.25 -2.46
C PHE A 96 -2.26 9.16 -1.42
N TYR A 97 -1.72 9.37 -0.22
CA TYR A 97 -1.73 8.38 0.85
C TYR A 97 -2.98 8.49 1.73
N VAL A 98 -3.57 7.34 2.04
CA VAL A 98 -4.73 7.13 2.89
C VAL A 98 -4.35 6.15 3.99
N ASN A 99 -4.54 6.55 5.24
CA ASN A 99 -4.23 5.71 6.41
C ASN A 99 -5.04 4.39 6.45
N GLY A 100 -4.51 3.41 7.18
CA GLY A 100 -5.09 2.06 7.34
C GLY A 100 -6.52 1.97 7.89
N VAL A 101 -7.05 3.06 8.47
CA VAL A 101 -8.44 3.12 8.95
C VAL A 101 -9.40 3.22 7.77
N LEU A 102 -9.06 4.04 6.78
CA LEU A 102 -9.91 4.31 5.61
C LEU A 102 -9.52 3.49 4.38
N SER A 103 -8.34 2.85 4.38
CA SER A 103 -7.78 2.17 3.21
C SER A 103 -8.73 1.18 2.54
N ILE A 104 -9.49 0.38 3.29
CA ILE A 104 -10.44 -0.59 2.69
C ILE A 104 -11.60 0.10 1.99
N GLY A 105 -12.15 1.15 2.60
CA GLY A 105 -13.24 1.91 2.01
C GLY A 105 -12.80 2.58 0.72
N VAL A 106 -11.62 3.21 0.75
CA VAL A 106 -11.03 3.83 -0.44
C VAL A 106 -10.71 2.78 -1.50
N HIS A 107 -10.04 1.67 -1.15
CA HIS A 107 -9.77 0.59 -2.10
C HIS A 107 -11.04 0.16 -2.85
N ARG A 108 -12.18 -0.01 -2.17
CA ARG A 108 -13.45 -0.40 -2.82
C ARG A 108 -14.03 0.67 -3.77
N LEU A 109 -13.68 1.94 -3.60
CA LEU A 109 -14.09 3.02 -4.52
C LEU A 109 -13.23 3.04 -5.80
N VAL A 110 -11.99 2.56 -5.70
CA VAL A 110 -10.98 2.66 -6.76
C VAL A 110 -10.90 1.36 -7.54
N CYS A 111 -10.80 0.27 -6.80
CA CYS A 111 -10.58 -1.08 -7.27
C CYS A 111 -11.91 -1.87 -7.21
N LYS A 112 -12.25 -2.53 -8.32
CA LYS A 112 -13.34 -3.53 -8.36
C LYS A 112 -12.84 -4.95 -8.04
N SER A 113 -11.53 -5.13 -7.99
CA SER A 113 -10.82 -6.39 -7.73
C SER A 113 -9.67 -6.14 -6.77
N ARG A 114 -8.99 -7.20 -6.31
CA ARG A 114 -7.71 -7.07 -5.61
C ARG A 114 -6.67 -6.40 -6.51
N VAL A 115 -5.72 -5.70 -5.88
CA VAL A 115 -4.50 -5.19 -6.49
C VAL A 115 -3.68 -6.39 -6.96
N LYS A 116 -3.24 -6.35 -8.22
CA LYS A 116 -2.29 -7.33 -8.76
C LYS A 116 -0.88 -6.80 -8.54
N VAL A 117 -0.18 -7.32 -7.55
CA VAL A 117 1.13 -6.79 -7.15
C VAL A 117 2.16 -7.11 -8.24
N SER A 118 2.92 -6.09 -8.65
CA SER A 118 3.94 -6.20 -9.69
C SER A 118 5.31 -5.72 -9.26
N GLU A 119 5.38 -4.92 -8.20
CA GLU A 119 6.60 -4.29 -7.70
C GLU A 119 6.49 -4.16 -6.18
N ALA A 120 7.60 -4.38 -5.47
CA ALA A 120 7.66 -4.23 -4.03
C ALA A 120 9.03 -3.70 -3.61
N TRP A 121 9.04 -2.94 -2.52
CA TRP A 121 10.22 -2.28 -1.99
C TRP A 121 10.17 -2.35 -0.47
N PHE A 122 11.33 -2.50 0.16
CA PHE A 122 11.47 -2.33 1.60
C PHE A 122 11.51 -0.83 1.90
N LEU A 123 10.83 -0.43 2.96
CA LEU A 123 10.85 0.94 3.42
C LEU A 123 11.59 1.01 4.75
N GLU A 124 12.42 2.03 4.89
CA GLU A 124 12.89 2.44 6.21
C GLU A 124 11.75 3.10 7.00
N TYR A 125 11.85 3.09 8.32
CA TYR A 125 10.83 3.66 9.20
C TYR A 125 10.58 5.15 8.90
N GLU A 126 11.63 5.91 8.63
CA GLU A 126 11.54 7.34 8.29
C GLU A 126 10.83 7.58 6.96
N GLU A 127 11.00 6.70 5.98
CA GLU A 127 10.31 6.79 4.69
C GLU A 127 8.81 6.50 4.85
N PHE A 128 8.48 5.51 5.68
CA PHE A 128 7.09 5.24 6.04
C PHE A 128 6.46 6.41 6.78
N LEU A 129 7.13 6.97 7.80
CA LEU A 129 6.63 8.12 8.55
C LEU A 129 6.40 9.35 7.66
N ALA A 130 7.31 9.61 6.72
CA ALA A 130 7.15 10.70 5.77
C ALA A 130 5.88 10.59 4.90
N MET A 131 5.37 9.37 4.71
CA MET A 131 4.10 9.12 4.02
C MET A 131 2.91 9.06 4.99
N ALA A 132 3.06 8.44 6.15
CA ALA A 132 1.97 8.17 7.08
C ALA A 132 1.48 9.42 7.83
N GLY A 133 2.35 10.42 8.03
CA GLY A 133 2.04 11.68 8.72
C GLY A 133 2.24 11.60 10.22
#